data_AF-A0AAD9H9N7-F1
#
_entry.id   AF-A0AAD9H9N7-F1
#
_cell.length_a   1.000
_cell.length_b   1.000
_cell.length_c   1.000
_cell.angle_alpha   90.00
_cell.angle_beta   90.00
_cell.angle_gamma   90.00
#
_symmetry.space_group_name_H-M   'P 1'
#
loop_
_entity.id
_entity.type
_entity.pdbx_description
1 polymer ?
#
loop_
_entity_poly.entity_id
_entity_poly.type
_entity_poly.pdbx_seq_one_letter_code
_entity_poly.pdbx_strand_id
1 'polypeptide(L)'
;MDSRPAFENSDLEKLNDKDKLELRQFLANEQQRSQIQSQTHALTEICWKKCVTGSIRNSKLDKGEEGCLANCVERFLDVNFLTMKHLNNMRSG
;
A
#
# COMPACT_ATOMS: atom_id res chain seq x y z
N MET A 1 -11.51 13.76 11.09
CA MET A 1 -11.16 13.07 9.83
C MET A 1 -10.93 11.60 10.15
N ASP A 2 -12.00 10.82 10.29
CA ASP A 2 -12.07 9.40 9.91
C ASP A 2 -13.56 9.02 10.04
N SER A 3 -14.23 8.98 8.90
CA SER A 3 -15.61 8.50 8.80
C SER A 3 -15.60 7.43 7.72
N ARG A 4 -14.83 6.36 7.94
CA ARG A 4 -15.09 5.10 7.26
C ARG A 4 -16.46 4.60 7.72
N PRO A 5 -17.46 4.45 6.82
CA PRO A 5 -18.65 3.73 7.20
C PRO A 5 -18.22 2.27 7.45
N ALA A 6 -18.22 1.86 8.71
CA ALA A 6 -18.12 0.46 9.06
C ALA A 6 -19.44 -0.18 8.67
N PHE A 7 -19.47 -0.89 7.54
CA PHE A 7 -20.63 -1.67 7.13
C PHE A 7 -20.90 -2.74 8.20
N GLU A 8 -22.03 -2.64 8.89
CA GLU A 8 -22.42 -3.61 9.91
C GLU A 8 -22.88 -4.93 9.26
N ASN A 9 -22.56 -6.07 9.88
CA ASN A 9 -22.98 -7.39 9.38
C ASN A 9 -24.52 -7.52 9.26
N SER A 10 -25.27 -6.75 10.04
CA SER A 10 -26.73 -6.66 10.02
C SER A 10 -27.30 -6.13 8.69
N ASP A 11 -26.54 -5.30 7.97
CA ASP A 11 -26.94 -4.77 6.65
C ASP A 11 -26.67 -5.77 5.53
N LEU A 12 -25.67 -6.64 5.69
CA LEU A 12 -25.40 -7.75 4.77
C LEU A 12 -26.52 -8.80 4.78
N GLU A 13 -27.19 -9.01 5.92
CA GLU A 13 -28.28 -9.99 6.03
C GLU A 13 -29.56 -9.57 5.29
N LYS A 14 -29.75 -8.27 5.06
CA LYS A 14 -30.91 -7.72 4.32
C LYS A 14 -30.79 -7.89 2.80
N LEU A 15 -29.61 -8.27 2.30
CA LEU A 15 -29.35 -8.47 0.88
C LEU A 15 -29.74 -9.89 0.43
N ASN A 16 -30.03 -10.06 -0.85
CA ASN A 16 -30.13 -11.39 -1.45
C ASN A 16 -28.72 -11.99 -1.65
N ASP A 17 -28.64 -13.30 -1.91
CA ASP A 17 -27.35 -14.00 -1.98
C ASP A 17 -26.45 -13.53 -3.13
N LYS A 18 -27.05 -13.07 -4.23
CA LYS A 18 -26.30 -12.51 -5.37
C LYS A 18 -25.63 -11.19 -4.97
N ASP A 19 -26.39 -10.28 -4.36
CA ASP A 19 -25.88 -8.96 -3.93
C ASP A 19 -24.83 -9.11 -2.83
N LYS A 20 -24.99 -10.08 -1.90
CA LYS A 20 -23.96 -10.41 -0.91
C LYS A 20 -22.64 -10.82 -1.57
N LEU A 21 -22.71 -11.64 -2.62
CA LEU A 21 -21.51 -12.10 -3.33
C LEU A 21 -20.81 -10.93 -4.05
N GLU A 22 -21.58 -10.13 -4.80
CA GLU A 22 -21.06 -8.96 -5.52
C GLU A 22 -20.44 -7.95 -4.55
N LEU A 23 -21.11 -7.65 -3.44
CA LEU A 23 -20.60 -6.72 -2.43
C LEU A 23 -19.33 -7.25 -1.76
N ARG A 24 -19.25 -8.54 -1.43
CA ARG A 24 -18.02 -9.14 -0.89
C ARG A 24 -16.85 -9.01 -1.85
N GLN A 25 -17.07 -9.24 -3.15
CA GLN A 25 -16.05 -9.06 -4.17
C GLN A 25 -15.63 -7.60 -4.31
N PHE A 26 -16.59 -6.67 -4.31
CA PHE A 26 -16.33 -5.23 -4.33
C PHE A 26 -15.48 -4.80 -3.14
N LEU A 27 -15.86 -5.18 -1.92
CA LEU A 27 -15.13 -4.86 -0.70
C LEU A 27 -13.71 -5.43 -0.71
N ALA A 28 -13.53 -6.66 -1.19
CA ALA A 28 -12.20 -7.25 -1.34
C ALA A 28 -11.30 -6.42 -2.28
N ASN A 29 -11.85 -5.99 -3.42
CA ASN A 29 -11.14 -5.13 -4.37
C ASN A 29 -10.81 -3.75 -3.79
N GLU A 30 -11.76 -3.10 -3.11
CA GLU A 30 -11.54 -1.80 -2.48
C GLU A 30 -10.56 -1.89 -1.31
N GLN A 31 -10.58 -2.98 -0.56
CA GLN A 31 -9.61 -3.24 0.50
C GLN A 31 -8.20 -3.40 -0.08
N GLN A 32 -8.04 -4.11 -1.21
CA GLN A 32 -6.76 -4.20 -1.92
C GLN A 32 -6.30 -2.82 -2.43
N ARG A 33 -7.19 -2.04 -3.04
CA ARG A 33 -6.88 -0.68 -3.51
C ARG A 33 -6.42 0.23 -2.37
N SER A 34 -7.12 0.19 -1.23
CA SER A 34 -6.75 0.95 -0.04
C SER A 34 -5.39 0.54 0.52
N GLN A 35 -5.05 -0.75 0.49
CA GLN A 35 -3.73 -1.22 0.91
C GLN A 35 -2.62 -0.69 -0.01
N ILE A 36 -2.83 -0.74 -1.34
CA ILE A 36 -1.87 -0.19 -2.31
C ILE A 36 -1.68 1.31 -2.07
N GLN A 37 -2.76 2.07 -1.91
CA GLN A 37 -2.68 3.51 -1.65
C GLN A 37 -1.92 3.82 -0.36
N SER A 38 -2.17 3.07 0.72
CA SER A 38 -1.42 3.24 1.98
C SER A 38 0.06 2.92 1.81
N GLN A 39 0.40 1.89 1.04
CA GLN A 39 1.80 1.53 0.75
C GLN A 39 2.48 2.59 -0.11
N THR A 40 1.78 3.14 -1.11
CA THR A 40 2.29 4.27 -1.91
C THR A 40 2.64 5.45 -1.02
N HIS A 41 1.76 5.86 -0.10
CA HIS A 41 2.06 6.96 0.82
C HIS A 41 3.27 6.69 1.71
N ALA A 42 3.37 5.48 2.28
CA ALA A 42 4.50 5.11 3.13
C ALA A 42 5.83 5.11 2.35
N LEU A 43 5.84 4.55 1.14
CA LEU A 43 7.00 4.54 0.25
C LEU A 43 7.39 5.96 -0.15
N THR A 44 6.43 6.80 -0.54
CA THR A 44 6.67 8.21 -0.86
C THR A 44 7.31 8.92 0.32
N GLU A 45 6.78 8.77 1.54
CA GLU A 45 7.34 9.42 2.72
C GLU A 45 8.80 9.02 2.99
N ILE A 46 9.08 7.72 2.97
CA ILE A 46 10.41 7.18 3.27
C ILE A 46 11.41 7.57 2.18
N CYS A 47 11.05 7.35 0.91
CA CYS A 47 11.95 7.57 -0.20
C CYS A 47 12.16 9.06 -0.48
N TRP A 48 11.15 9.91 -0.26
CA TRP A 48 11.31 11.36 -0.33
C TRP A 48 12.37 11.86 0.66
N LYS A 49 12.26 11.45 1.94
CA LYS A 49 13.23 11.83 2.99
C LYS A 49 14.65 11.36 2.69
N LYS A 50 14.81 10.25 1.97
CA LYS A 50 16.13 9.68 1.61
C LYS A 50 16.74 10.31 0.36
N CYS A 51 15.92 10.62 -0.64
CA CYS A 51 16.39 10.98 -1.97
C CYS A 51 16.31 12.49 -2.26
N VAL A 52 15.37 13.20 -1.66
CA VAL A 52 15.16 14.64 -1.86
C VAL A 52 15.65 15.39 -0.62
N THR A 53 16.96 15.46 -0.48
CA THR A 53 17.64 16.01 0.72
C THR A 53 18.15 17.44 0.53
N GLY A 54 18.22 17.91 -0.73
CA GLY A 54 18.67 19.25 -1.08
C GLY A 54 17.55 20.30 -1.06
N SER A 55 17.93 21.56 -1.30
CA SER A 55 16.93 22.61 -1.58
C SER A 55 16.23 22.31 -2.90
N ILE A 56 14.90 22.34 -2.92
CA ILE A 56 14.11 22.15 -4.13
C ILE A 56 14.31 23.36 -5.04
N ARG A 57 15.00 23.16 -6.18
CA ARG A 57 15.36 24.23 -7.12
C ARG A 57 14.45 24.32 -8.33
N ASN A 58 13.70 23.26 -8.62
CA ASN A 58 12.86 23.17 -9.82
C ASN A 58 11.57 22.41 -9.52
N SER A 59 10.57 22.54 -10.40
CA SER A 59 9.28 21.83 -10.27
C SER A 59 9.34 20.35 -10.66
N LYS A 60 10.47 19.91 -11.23
CA LYS A 60 10.73 18.53 -11.63
C LYS A 60 11.88 17.97 -10.81
N LEU A 61 11.81 16.68 -10.55
CA LEU A 61 12.91 15.92 -10.00
C LEU A 61 14.10 16.00 -10.95
N ASP A 62 15.31 16.14 -10.41
CA ASP A 62 16.51 15.96 -11.20
C ASP A 62 16.80 14.48 -11.47
N LYS A 63 17.71 14.19 -12.40
CA LYS A 63 18.03 12.81 -12.79
C LYS A 63 18.55 11.95 -11.63
N GLY A 64 19.22 12.57 -10.65
CA GLY A 64 19.72 11.89 -9.46
C GLY A 64 18.58 11.55 -8.50
N GLU A 65 17.65 12.49 -8.29
CA GLU A 65 16.45 12.27 -7.48
C GLU A 65 15.54 11.19 -8.08
N GLU A 66 15.26 11.25 -9.39
CA GLU A 66 14.48 10.23 -10.11
C GLU A 66 15.10 8.83 -9.96
N GLY A 67 16.40 8.72 -10.21
CA GLY A 67 17.14 7.46 -10.07
C GLY A 67 17.16 6.96 -8.63
N CYS A 68 17.36 7.84 -7.65
CA CYS A 68 17.34 7.48 -6.24
C CYS A 68 15.98 6.97 -5.80
N LEU A 69 14.89 7.65 -6.18
CA LEU A 69 13.52 7.26 -5.80
C LEU A 69 13.15 5.89 -6.37
N ALA A 70 13.47 5.61 -7.64
CA ALA A 70 13.26 4.30 -8.24
C ALA A 70 14.00 3.19 -7.47
N ASN A 71 15.30 3.39 -7.23
CA ASN A 71 16.11 2.46 -6.46
C ASN A 71 15.61 2.28 -5.03
N CYS A 72 15.15 3.36 -4.38
CA CYS A 72 14.65 3.30 -3.00
C CYS A 72 13.43 2.38 -2.90
N VAL A 73 12.48 2.51 -3.81
CA VAL A 73 11.28 1.67 -3.85
C VAL A 73 11.65 0.21 -4.13
N GLU A 74 12.48 -0.05 -5.15
CA GLU A 74 12.94 -1.40 -5.48
C GLU A 74 13.63 -2.08 -4.29
N ARG A 75 14.54 -1.38 -3.61
CA ARG A 75 15.25 -1.91 -2.44
C ARG A 75 14.33 -2.16 -1.25
N PHE A 76 13.32 -1.31 -1.05
CA PHE A 76 12.34 -1.53 0.00
C PHE A 76 11.53 -2.81 -0.26
N LEU A 77 11.12 -3.04 -1.51
CA LEU A 77 10.39 -4.24 -1.91
C LEU A 77 11.26 -5.50 -1.76
N ASP A 78 12.52 -5.46 -2.23
CA ASP A 78 13.49 -6.54 -2.06
C ASP A 78 13.59 -7.00 -0.59
N VAL A 79 13.80 -6.03 0.32
CA VAL A 79 13.92 -6.30 1.76
C VAL A 79 12.62 -6.85 2.32
N ASN A 80 11.46 -6.28 1.96
CA ASN A 80 10.16 -6.80 2.42
C ASN A 80 9.94 -8.25 2.02
N PHE A 81 10.23 -8.62 0.77
CA PHE A 81 10.08 -10.00 0.32
C PHE A 81 11.04 -10.95 1.04
N LEU A 82 12.29 -10.52 1.26
CA LEU A 82 13.26 -11.31 2.02
C LEU A 82 12.82 -11.51 3.48
N THR A 83 12.31 -10.46 4.13
CA THR A 83 11.77 -10.55 5.49
C THR A 83 10.58 -11.50 5.55
N MET A 84 9.62 -11.39 4.64
CA MET A 84 8.45 -12.28 4.60
C MET A 84 8.86 -13.74 4.35
N LYS A 85 9.80 -13.98 3.44
CA LYS A 85 10.36 -15.32 3.20
C LYS A 85 11.01 -15.88 4.45
N HIS A 86 11.80 -15.09 5.17
CA HIS A 86 12.45 -15.50 6.41
C HIS A 86 11.44 -15.83 7.51
N LEU A 87 10.42 -14.99 7.71
CA LEU A 87 9.34 -15.23 8.68
C LEU A 87 8.57 -16.53 8.39
N ASN A 88 8.25 -16.78 7.11
CA ASN A 88 7.58 -18.01 6.68
C ASN A 88 8.40 -19.27 6.94
N ASN A 89 9.72 -19.20 6.70
CA ASN A 89 10.64 -20.30 7.01
C ASN A 89 10.68 -20.60 8.51
N MET A 90 10.72 -19.56 9.37
CA MET A 90 10.70 -19.75 10.83
C MET A 90 9.39 -20.35 11.35
N ARG A 91 8.27 -20.10 10.69
CA ARG A 91 6.97 -20.66 11.08
C ARG A 91 6.80 -22.13 10.70
N SER A 92 7.65 -22.63 9.80
CA SER A 92 7.56 -23.97 9.21
C SER A 92 8.58 -24.97 9.81
N GLY A 93 9.45 -24.51 10.71
CA GLY A 93 10.38 -25.34 11.49
C GLY A 93 9.99 -25.35 12.95
#